data_AF-A0A060CPF2-F1
#
_entry.id   AF-A0A060CPF2-F1
#
_cell.length_a   1.000
_cell.length_b   1.000
_cell.length_c   1.000
_cell.angle_alpha   90.00
_cell.angle_beta   90.00
_cell.angle_gamma   90.00
#
_symmetry.space_group_name_H-M   'P 1'
#
loop_
_entity.id
_entity.type
_entity.pdbx_description
1 polymer ?
#
loop_
_entity_poly.entity_id
_entity_poly.type
_entity_poly.pdbx_seq_one_letter_code
_entity_poly.pdbx_strand_id
1 'polypeptide(L)'
;MSGWNFDLELADFDGDGKLDAVMTHLGSVDGVTLHPGNGDKTFAATATEFPGLGDEPYDVVVADFNSDGKPDFAVTVAGPDRVVVFLNTSTGPGVFTFDQTAIAV
;
A
#
# COMPACT_ATOMS: atom_id res chain seq x y z
N MET A 1 -2.65 -15.80 9.83
CA MET A 1 -2.79 -15.10 8.54
C MET A 1 -2.26 -16.05 7.48
N SER A 2 -3.11 -16.70 6.68
CA SER A 2 -2.69 -17.50 5.52
C SER A 2 -3.30 -16.85 4.27
N GLY A 3 -2.60 -15.87 3.75
CA GLY A 3 -2.89 -15.24 2.47
C GLY A 3 -1.67 -15.34 1.57
N TRP A 4 -1.89 -15.33 0.26
CA TRP A 4 -0.79 -15.22 -0.70
C TRP A 4 -0.53 -13.74 -0.93
N ASN A 5 0.72 -13.32 -0.76
CA ASN A 5 1.16 -11.99 -1.16
C ASN A 5 1.81 -12.13 -2.54
N PHE A 6 1.41 -11.27 -3.48
CA PHE A 6 1.90 -11.35 -4.86
C PHE A 6 3.06 -10.40 -5.09
N ASP A 7 3.05 -9.24 -4.43
CA ASP A 7 4.16 -8.29 -4.48
C ASP A 7 4.37 -7.53 -3.16
N LEU A 8 5.55 -6.92 -3.03
CA LEU A 8 5.99 -6.12 -1.89
C LEU A 8 6.93 -4.98 -2.32
N GLU A 9 6.59 -3.77 -1.89
CA GLU A 9 7.35 -2.55 -2.16
C GLU A 9 7.72 -1.87 -0.83
N LEU A 10 8.85 -1.15 -0.85
CA LEU A 10 9.36 -0.45 0.32
C LEU A 10 9.47 1.06 0.06
N ALA A 11 8.94 1.86 0.98
CA ALA A 11 9.14 3.31 1.02
C ALA A 11 8.86 3.87 2.43
N ASP A 12 9.33 5.08 2.70
CA ASP A 12 9.03 5.82 3.94
C ASP A 12 7.70 6.56 3.75
N PHE A 13 6.59 5.90 4.08
CA PHE A 13 5.25 6.43 3.79
C PHE A 13 4.76 7.41 4.85
N ASP A 14 5.25 7.32 6.08
CA ASP A 14 4.89 8.23 7.18
C ASP A 14 5.91 9.36 7.42
N GLY A 15 7.08 9.30 6.78
CA GLY A 15 8.13 10.30 6.85
C GLY A 15 8.99 10.21 8.12
N ASP A 16 9.05 9.03 8.76
CA ASP A 16 9.84 8.81 9.97
C ASP A 16 11.31 8.44 9.71
N GLY A 17 11.69 8.30 8.43
CA GLY A 17 13.03 7.96 7.98
C GLY A 17 13.33 6.46 7.96
N LYS A 18 12.33 5.60 8.16
CA LYS A 18 12.45 4.14 8.06
C LYS A 18 11.62 3.66 6.88
N LEU A 19 12.06 2.56 6.28
CA LEU A 19 11.29 1.92 5.22
C LEU A 19 10.13 1.15 5.82
N ASP A 20 8.93 1.47 5.38
CA ASP A 20 7.70 0.70 5.58
C ASP A 20 7.49 -0.26 4.40
N ALA A 21 6.63 -1.26 4.60
CA ALA A 21 6.34 -2.30 3.62
C ALA A 21 4.88 -2.24 3.18
N VAL A 22 4.62 -2.11 1.88
CA VAL A 22 3.28 -2.22 1.30
C VAL A 22 3.18 -3.52 0.49
N MET A 23 2.16 -4.32 0.74
CA MET A 23 2.01 -5.66 0.15
C MET A 23 0.60 -5.87 -0.37
N THR A 24 0.47 -6.50 -1.54
CA THR A 24 -0.81 -7.08 -1.95
C THR A 24 -1.12 -8.29 -1.08
N HIS A 25 -2.40 -8.44 -0.72
CA HIS A 25 -2.88 -9.50 0.15
C HIS A 25 -4.11 -10.15 -0.48
N LEU A 26 -4.03 -11.47 -0.72
CA LEU A 26 -5.21 -12.30 -0.97
C LEU A 26 -5.60 -13.06 0.30
N GLY A 27 -6.86 -12.94 0.73
CA GLY A 27 -7.29 -13.54 1.98
C GLY A 27 -8.79 -13.50 2.18
N SER A 28 -9.22 -13.27 3.42
CA SER A 28 -10.66 -13.12 3.73
C SER A 28 -11.26 -11.87 3.07
N VAL A 29 -10.41 -10.86 2.86
CA VAL A 29 -10.72 -9.66 2.09
C VAL A 29 -9.46 -9.31 1.29
N ASP A 30 -9.59 -9.32 -0.03
CA ASP A 30 -8.50 -8.95 -0.93
C ASP A 30 -8.24 -7.44 -0.86
N GLY A 31 -6.95 -7.09 -0.85
CA GLY A 31 -6.54 -5.70 -0.75
C GLY A 31 -5.04 -5.53 -0.63
N VAL A 32 -4.66 -4.46 0.08
CA VAL A 32 -3.26 -4.14 0.38
C VAL A 32 -3.09 -3.95 1.88
N THR A 33 -1.96 -4.39 2.42
CA THR A 33 -1.55 -4.07 3.78
C THR A 33 -0.28 -3.21 3.77
N LEU A 34 -0.20 -2.25 4.69
CA LEU A 34 0.97 -1.43 4.92
C LEU A 34 1.49 -1.65 6.34
N HIS A 35 2.70 -2.18 6.45
CA HIS A 35 3.38 -2.51 7.69
C HIS A 35 4.48 -1.48 7.99
N PRO A 36 4.38 -0.74 9.11
CA PRO A 36 5.40 0.22 9.53
C PRO A 36 6.77 -0.42 9.74
N GLY A 37 7.83 0.30 9.36
CA GLY A 37 9.21 -0.08 9.60
C GLY A 37 9.64 0.18 11.05
N ASN A 38 10.24 -0.81 11.71
CA ASN A 38 10.80 -0.62 13.06
C ASN A 38 12.20 0.02 13.04
N GLY A 39 12.85 0.10 11.87
CA GLY A 39 14.19 0.69 11.70
C GLY A 39 15.33 -0.27 12.06
N ASP A 40 15.01 -1.50 12.46
CA ASP A 40 15.94 -2.57 12.80
C ASP A 40 15.85 -3.74 11.80
N LYS A 41 15.37 -3.45 10.58
CA LYS A 41 15.08 -4.42 9.50
C LYS A 41 13.93 -5.37 9.83
N THR A 42 13.08 -5.01 10.79
CA THR A 42 11.81 -5.66 11.05
C THR A 42 10.64 -4.72 10.77
N PHE A 43 9.45 -5.29 10.60
CA PHE A 43 8.20 -4.57 10.37
C PHE A 43 7.21 -4.84 11.50
N ALA A 44 6.35 -3.88 11.80
CA ALA A 44 5.30 -4.07 12.80
C ALA A 44 4.28 -5.14 12.33
N ALA A 45 3.82 -5.95 13.29
CA ALA A 45 2.80 -6.97 13.01
C ALA A 45 1.43 -6.35 12.70
N THR A 46 1.14 -5.19 13.28
CA THR A 46 -0.06 -4.41 12.98
C THR A 46 0.16 -3.64 11.69
N ALA A 47 -0.75 -3.81 10.73
CA ALA A 47 -0.76 -3.09 9.47
C ALA A 47 -1.94 -2.13 9.38
N THR A 48 -1.80 -1.12 8.53
CA THR A 48 -2.93 -0.41 7.94
C THR A 48 -3.46 -1.25 6.79
N GLU A 49 -4.77 -1.51 6.76
CA GLU A 49 -5.41 -2.33 5.73
C GLU A 49 -6.20 -1.46 4.74
N PHE A 50 -6.06 -1.76 3.45
CA PHE A 50 -6.81 -1.15 2.36
C PHE A 50 -7.67 -2.22 1.67
N PRO A 51 -8.83 -2.59 2.26
CA PRO A 51 -9.69 -3.64 1.73
C PRO A 51 -10.57 -3.16 0.56
N GLY A 52 -11.18 -4.12 -0.14
CA GLY A 52 -12.27 -3.82 -1.10
C GLY A 52 -11.77 -3.27 -2.43
N LEU A 53 -10.54 -3.60 -2.81
CA LEU A 53 -9.97 -3.22 -4.10
C LEU A 53 -10.53 -4.05 -5.25
N GLY A 54 -11.23 -5.14 -4.95
CA GLY A 54 -11.68 -6.13 -5.91
C GLY A 54 -10.94 -7.44 -5.67
N ASP A 55 -11.22 -8.41 -6.51
CA ASP A 55 -10.58 -9.70 -6.53
C ASP A 55 -9.20 -9.59 -7.20
N GLU A 56 -8.23 -10.29 -6.62
CA GLU A 56 -6.89 -10.44 -7.18
C GLU A 56 -6.12 -9.12 -7.42
N PRO A 57 -5.82 -8.32 -6.36
CA PRO A 57 -4.75 -7.33 -6.42
C PRO A 57 -3.41 -8.04 -6.66
N TYR A 58 -2.77 -7.76 -7.79
CA TYR A 58 -1.57 -8.47 -8.24
C TYR A 58 -0.28 -7.75 -7.90
N ASP A 59 -0.13 -6.54 -8.42
CA ASP A 59 1.13 -5.80 -8.46
C ASP A 59 0.93 -4.46 -7.75
N VAL A 60 1.97 -3.99 -7.07
CA VAL A 60 2.00 -2.66 -6.46
C VAL A 60 3.26 -1.92 -6.89
N VAL A 61 3.11 -0.64 -7.23
CA VAL A 61 4.22 0.23 -7.62
C VAL A 61 4.23 1.48 -6.77
N VAL A 62 5.42 1.97 -6.43
CA VAL A 62 5.62 3.18 -5.63
C VAL A 62 6.27 4.26 -6.47
N ALA A 63 5.67 5.45 -6.44
CA ALA A 63 6.20 6.66 -7.07
C ALA A 63 5.53 7.89 -6.42
N ASP A 64 6.05 9.08 -6.69
CA ASP A 64 5.33 10.33 -6.40
C ASP A 64 4.44 10.66 -7.62
N PHE A 65 3.17 10.25 -7.58
CA PHE A 65 2.26 10.37 -8.73
C PHE A 65 1.63 11.76 -8.82
N ASN A 66 1.53 12.49 -7.69
CA ASN A 66 0.92 13.82 -7.63
C ASN A 66 1.93 14.98 -7.53
N SER A 67 3.23 14.67 -7.47
CA SER A 67 4.35 15.63 -7.33
C SER A 67 4.35 16.44 -6.03
N ASP A 68 3.88 15.85 -4.93
CA ASP A 68 3.90 16.48 -3.60
C ASP A 68 5.13 16.14 -2.76
N GLY A 69 6.00 15.26 -3.27
CA GLY A 69 7.24 14.82 -2.62
C GLY A 69 7.08 13.66 -1.64
N LYS A 70 5.88 13.07 -1.51
CA LYS A 70 5.63 11.87 -0.72
C LYS A 70 5.51 10.65 -1.64
N PRO A 71 5.91 9.46 -1.16
CA PRO A 71 5.67 8.24 -1.90
C PRO A 71 4.18 7.90 -1.89
N ASP A 72 3.57 7.86 -3.08
CA ASP A 72 2.27 7.29 -3.35
C ASP A 72 2.42 5.82 -3.77
N PHE A 73 1.31 5.08 -3.90
CA PHE A 73 1.36 3.76 -4.52
C PHE A 73 0.17 3.50 -5.44
N ALA A 74 0.34 2.61 -6.41
CA ALA A 74 -0.72 2.17 -7.31
C ALA A 74 -0.79 0.65 -7.36
N VAL A 75 -2.00 0.10 -7.48
CA VAL A 75 -2.27 -1.34 -7.44
C VAL A 75 -3.04 -1.73 -8.69
N THR A 76 -2.58 -2.77 -9.39
CA THR A 76 -3.37 -3.39 -10.46
C THR A 76 -4.31 -4.45 -9.87
N VAL A 77 -5.58 -4.39 -10.25
CA VAL A 77 -6.61 -5.34 -9.83
C VAL A 77 -7.23 -5.97 -11.08
N ALA A 78 -7.40 -7.29 -11.08
CA ALA A 78 -8.01 -7.99 -12.22
C ALA A 78 -9.54 -8.12 -12.11
N GLY A 79 -10.10 -8.20 -10.91
CA GLY A 79 -11.54 -8.32 -10.71
C GLY A 79 -12.15 -7.17 -9.91
N PRO A 80 -12.52 -6.02 -10.48
CA PRO A 80 -12.54 -5.66 -11.90
C PRO A 80 -11.18 -5.20 -12.42
N ASP A 81 -10.99 -5.24 -13.74
CA ASP A 81 -9.81 -4.68 -14.42
C ASP A 81 -9.70 -3.18 -14.15
N ARG A 82 -8.85 -2.81 -13.19
CA ARG A 82 -8.62 -1.42 -12.81
C ARG A 82 -7.24 -1.20 -12.22
N VAL A 83 -6.80 0.04 -12.24
CA VAL A 83 -5.71 0.52 -11.40
C VAL A 83 -6.30 1.37 -10.29
N VAL A 84 -5.92 1.10 -9.05
CA VAL A 84 -6.25 1.96 -7.91
C VAL A 84 -4.99 2.70 -7.48
N VAL A 85 -5.05 4.04 -7.48
CA VAL A 85 -3.95 4.90 -7.04
C VAL A 85 -4.28 5.44 -5.65
N PHE A 86 -3.30 5.34 -4.76
CA PHE A 86 -3.35 5.81 -3.38
C PHE A 86 -2.38 6.97 -3.22
N LEU A 87 -2.93 8.18 -3.11
CA LEU A 87 -2.18 9.41 -2.90
C LEU A 87 -1.91 9.60 -1.41
N ASN A 88 -0.65 9.75 -1.04
CA ASN A 88 -0.20 9.77 0.34
C ASN A 88 -0.52 11.10 1.02
N THR A 89 -1.47 11.08 1.94
CA THR A 89 -1.88 12.25 2.73
C THR A 89 -1.33 12.22 4.16
N SER A 90 -0.45 11.27 4.48
CA SER A 90 0.15 11.07 5.80
C SER A 90 0.72 12.37 6.35
N THR A 91 0.41 12.67 7.61
CA THR A 91 0.76 13.94 8.25
C THR A 91 2.04 13.88 9.08
N GLY A 92 2.64 12.70 9.21
CA GLY A 92 3.89 12.48 9.93
C GLY A 92 3.99 11.08 10.54
N PRO A 93 5.05 10.84 11.34
CA PRO A 93 5.41 9.51 11.85
C PRO A 93 4.26 8.78 12.54
N GLY A 94 4.07 7.52 12.17
CA GLY A 94 3.02 6.63 12.67
C GLY A 94 1.62 6.91 12.13
N VAL A 95 1.45 7.89 11.23
CA VAL A 95 0.15 8.23 10.62
C VAL A 95 0.19 7.83 9.16
N PHE A 96 -0.57 6.79 8.80
CA PHE A 96 -0.71 6.31 7.42
C PHE A 96 -2.08 6.67 6.89
N THR A 97 -2.18 7.74 6.10
CA THR A 97 -3.44 8.16 5.47
C THR A 97 -3.26 8.35 3.98
N PHE A 98 -4.23 7.88 3.20
CA PHE A 98 -4.19 7.91 1.74
C PHE A 98 -5.56 8.26 1.18
N ASP A 99 -5.57 9.09 0.13
CA ASP A 99 -6.74 9.30 -0.70
C ASP A 99 -6.69 8.34 -1.89
N GLN A 100 -7.76 7.57 -2.09
CA GLN A 100 -7.83 6.60 -3.19
C GLN A 100 -8.59 7.14 -4.40
N THR A 101 -8.06 6.90 -5.59
CA THR A 101 -8.76 7.12 -6.86
C THR A 101 -8.63 5.87 -7.73
N ALA A 102 -9.77 5.37 -8.25
CA ALA A 102 -9.79 4.23 -9.15
C ALA A 102 -9.85 4.69 -10.61
N ILE A 103 -9.04 4.06 -11.46
CA ILE A 103 -9.01 4.27 -12.91
C ILE A 103 -9.39 2.94 -13.56
N ALA A 104 -10.52 2.91 -14.26
CA ALA A 104 -10.89 1.76 -15.09
C ALA A 104 -9.91 1.65 -16.26
N VAL A 105 -9.44 0.43 -16.54
CA VAL A 105 -8.53 0.16 -17.69
C VAL A 105 -9.26 -0.60 -18.78
#